data_AF-A0A444TYA0-F1
#
_entry.id   AF-A0A444TYA0-F1
#
_cell.length_a   1.000
_cell.length_b   1.000
_cell.length_c   1.000
_cell.angle_alpha   90.00
_cell.angle_beta   90.00
_cell.angle_gamma   90.00
#
_symmetry.space_group_name_H-M   'P 1'
#
loop_
_entity.id
_entity.type
_entity.pdbx_description
1 polymer ?
#
loop_
_entity_poly.entity_id
_entity_poly.type
_entity_poly.pdbx_seq_one_letter_code
_entity_poly.pdbx_strand_id
1 'polypeptide(L)'
;MYDEEVLTPQSLQRSLQNEDVRRNYIAPPFGSGGSPCDYPEPGAPWVGRRIDYMLYREASLSQNCKTEIEEFTFITQLAGLTDHIPVGMRLGVSVNTEDLGGQQENRTHSLQQNPFST
;
A
#
# COMPACT_ATOMS: atom_id res chain seq x y z
N MET A 1 -27.92 -14.16 17.20
CA MET A 1 -28.68 -13.24 16.32
C MET A 1 -27.86 -11.98 16.30
N TYR A 2 -27.39 -11.56 15.13
CA TYR A 2 -26.20 -10.71 14.94
C TYR A 2 -26.14 -9.45 15.81
N ASP A 3 -24.93 -9.14 16.27
CA ASP A 3 -24.65 -8.01 17.17
C ASP A 3 -24.71 -6.67 16.42
N GLU A 4 -25.46 -5.70 16.94
CA GLU A 4 -25.67 -4.39 16.28
C GLU A 4 -24.35 -3.66 16.02
N GLU A 5 -23.34 -3.91 16.85
CA GLU A 5 -22.02 -3.31 16.79
C GLU A 5 -21.24 -3.64 15.50
N VAL A 6 -21.63 -4.67 14.74
CA VAL A 6 -20.92 -5.09 13.51
C VAL A 6 -21.84 -5.30 12.30
N LEU A 7 -23.14 -5.01 12.44
CA LEU A 7 -24.14 -5.25 11.40
C LEU A 7 -24.16 -4.18 10.30
N THR A 8 -23.79 -2.95 10.61
CA THR A 8 -23.83 -1.84 9.64
C THR A 8 -22.42 -1.33 9.36
N PRO A 9 -22.16 -0.76 8.18
CA PRO A 9 -20.85 -0.20 7.86
C PRO A 9 -20.36 0.83 8.89
N GLN A 10 -21.27 1.68 9.39
CA GLN A 10 -20.99 2.71 10.36
C GLN A 10 -20.76 2.15 11.77
N SER A 11 -21.55 1.15 12.19
CA SER A 11 -21.32 0.50 13.49
C SER A 11 -20.00 -0.26 13.49
N LEU A 12 -19.74 -1.05 12.45
CA LEU A 12 -18.45 -1.75 12.30
C LEU A 12 -17.28 -0.76 12.30
N GLN A 13 -17.37 0.36 11.58
CA GLN A 13 -16.31 1.38 11.57
C GLN A 13 -16.02 1.93 12.97
N ARG A 14 -17.07 2.25 13.75
CA ARG A 14 -16.92 2.73 15.12
C ARG A 14 -16.30 1.66 16.03
N SER A 15 -16.77 0.43 15.91
CA SER A 15 -16.30 -0.73 16.68
C SER A 15 -14.82 -1.03 16.40
N LEU A 16 -14.39 -0.91 15.14
CA LEU A 16 -12.99 -1.08 14.76
C LEU A 16 -12.07 0.05 15.24
N GLN A 17 -12.59 1.24 15.56
CA GLN A 17 -11.78 2.35 16.08
C GLN A 17 -11.54 2.23 17.60
N ASN A 18 -12.46 1.60 18.33
CA ASN A 18 -12.33 1.37 19.77
C ASN A 18 -11.64 0.03 20.03
N GLU A 19 -10.51 0.03 20.75
CA GLU A 19 -9.76 -1.21 21.02
C GLU A 19 -10.53 -2.24 21.85
N ASP A 20 -11.23 -1.81 22.90
CA ASP A 20 -11.98 -2.71 23.79
C ASP A 20 -13.11 -3.42 23.04
N VAL A 21 -13.76 -2.69 22.14
CA VAL A 21 -14.82 -3.24 21.29
C VAL A 21 -14.23 -4.12 20.19
N ARG A 22 -13.17 -3.65 19.52
CA ARG A 22 -12.48 -4.38 18.45
C ARG A 22 -12.00 -5.76 18.93
N ARG A 23 -11.56 -5.88 20.19
CA ARG A 23 -11.16 -7.16 20.82
C ARG A 23 -12.25 -8.23 20.82
N ASN A 24 -13.51 -7.83 20.82
CA ASN A 24 -14.64 -8.76 20.83
C ASN A 24 -14.96 -9.33 19.44
N TYR A 25 -14.60 -8.61 18.37
CA TYR A 25 -15.01 -8.94 17.00
C TYR A 25 -13.86 -9.32 16.06
N ILE A 26 -12.63 -8.92 16.36
CA ILE A 26 -11.47 -9.30 15.56
C ILE A 26 -10.78 -10.54 16.14
N ALA A 27 -10.45 -11.48 15.28
CA ALA A 27 -9.75 -12.69 15.68
C ALA A 27 -8.43 -12.33 16.39
N PRO A 28 -8.11 -12.94 17.53
CA PRO A 28 -6.88 -12.67 18.23
C PRO A 28 -5.66 -13.16 17.42
N PRO A 29 -4.47 -12.60 17.68
CA PRO A 29 -3.22 -13.12 17.17
C PRO A 29 -3.09 -14.62 17.49
N PHE A 30 -2.67 -15.41 16.51
CA PHE A 30 -2.53 -16.86 16.68
C PHE A 30 -1.08 -17.20 16.97
N GLY A 31 -0.81 -17.88 18.08
CA GLY A 31 0.52 -18.39 18.41
C GLY A 31 0.84 -19.63 17.58
N SER A 32 2.13 -19.87 17.31
CA SER A 32 2.55 -21.14 16.72
C SER A 32 2.33 -22.29 17.70
N GLY A 33 1.82 -23.43 17.22
CA GLY A 33 1.72 -24.66 18.00
C GLY A 33 0.54 -24.76 18.99
N GLY A 34 -0.46 -23.88 18.91
CA GLY A 34 -1.64 -23.93 19.79
C GLY A 34 -1.44 -23.26 21.16
N SER A 35 -0.27 -22.65 21.37
CA SER A 35 -0.01 -21.80 22.52
C SER A 35 -0.60 -20.39 22.33
N PRO A 36 -0.93 -19.69 23.43
CA PRO A 36 -1.24 -18.26 23.36
C PRO A 36 -0.13 -17.51 22.63
N CYS A 37 -0.50 -16.63 21.71
CA CYS A 37 0.46 -15.76 21.04
C CYS A 37 1.03 -14.78 22.07
N ASP A 38 2.35 -14.64 22.17
CA ASP A 38 3.02 -13.58 22.97
C ASP A 38 2.79 -12.17 22.38
N TYR A 39 1.89 -12.04 21.40
CA TYR A 39 1.56 -10.80 20.72
C TYR A 39 0.13 -10.33 21.05
N PRO A 40 -0.08 -9.02 21.31
CA PRO A 40 0.95 -7.98 21.40
C PRO A 40 1.80 -8.14 22.66
N GLU A 41 3.06 -7.66 22.60
CA GLU A 41 3.93 -7.52 23.77
C GLU A 41 3.20 -6.77 24.91
N PRO A 42 3.53 -7.02 26.19
CA PRO A 42 2.96 -6.29 27.31
C PRO A 42 3.10 -4.76 27.12
N GLY A 43 1.97 -4.06 27.01
CA GLY A 43 1.90 -2.61 26.78
C GLY A 43 1.80 -2.17 25.32
N ALA A 44 1.88 -3.08 24.34
CA ALA A 44 1.61 -2.78 22.95
C ALA A 44 0.08 -2.75 22.66
N PRO A 45 -0.37 -1.91 21.72
CA PRO A 45 -1.79 -1.81 21.37
C PRO A 45 -2.27 -3.10 20.72
N TRP A 46 -3.47 -3.55 21.08
CA TRP A 46 -4.07 -4.74 20.47
C TRP A 46 -4.71 -4.40 19.13
N VAL A 47 -4.21 -5.03 18.07
CA VAL A 47 -4.63 -4.76 16.69
C VAL A 47 -5.37 -5.93 16.05
N GLY A 48 -5.40 -7.08 16.73
CA GLY A 48 -5.99 -8.32 16.20
C GLY A 48 -5.16 -8.98 15.10
N ARG A 49 -5.71 -10.01 14.45
CA ARG A 49 -5.03 -10.79 13.41
C ARG A 49 -5.30 -10.23 12.00
N ARG A 50 -4.27 -9.71 11.35
CA ARG A 50 -4.31 -9.26 9.93
C ARG A 50 -3.83 -10.37 9.00
N ILE A 51 -4.73 -10.94 8.20
CA ILE A 51 -4.45 -12.03 7.24
C ILE A 51 -4.68 -11.63 5.77
N ASP A 52 -5.32 -10.48 5.54
CA ASP A 52 -5.52 -9.90 4.22
C ASP A 52 -4.42 -8.87 3.95
N TYR A 53 -3.71 -9.03 2.83
CA TYR A 53 -2.54 -8.22 2.49
C TYR A 53 -2.68 -7.60 1.10
N MET A 54 -2.33 -6.32 1.00
CA MET A 54 -2.00 -5.64 -0.25
C MET A 54 -0.54 -5.22 -0.17
N LEU A 55 0.25 -5.62 -1.15
CA LEU A 55 1.69 -5.41 -1.18
C LEU A 55 2.04 -4.55 -2.39
N TYR A 56 3.03 -3.68 -2.23
CA TYR A 56 3.64 -2.94 -3.34
C TYR A 56 5.15 -3.10 -3.29
N ARG A 57 5.79 -2.89 -4.43
CA ARG A 57 7.26 -2.86 -4.54
C ARG A 57 7.69 -1.42 -4.73
N GLU A 58 8.52 -0.91 -3.82
CA GLU A 58 9.08 0.44 -3.90
C GLU A 58 10.10 0.59 -5.03
N ALA A 59 10.89 -0.47 -5.29
CA ALA A 59 11.79 -0.51 -6.43
C ALA A 59 10.99 -0.36 -7.73
N SER A 60 11.24 0.74 -8.42
CA SER A 60 10.50 1.09 -9.63
C SER A 60 10.68 0.03 -10.71
N LEU A 61 9.56 -0.37 -11.35
CA LEU A 61 9.60 -1.31 -12.48
C LEU A 61 10.34 -0.73 -13.69
N SER A 62 10.49 0.59 -13.73
CA SER A 62 11.28 1.32 -14.72
C SER A 62 12.07 2.44 -14.03
N GLN A 63 13.24 2.78 -14.57
CA GLN A 63 14.12 3.83 -14.04
C GLN A 63 13.42 5.21 -13.95
N ASN A 64 12.37 5.39 -14.75
CA ASN A 64 11.70 6.66 -14.93
C ASN A 64 10.35 6.74 -14.22
N CYS A 65 9.88 5.71 -13.50
CA CYS A 65 8.58 5.76 -12.82
C CYS A 65 8.75 5.73 -11.31
N LYS A 66 8.20 6.71 -10.60
CA LYS A 66 8.10 6.71 -9.14
C LYS A 66 6.70 6.28 -8.74
N THR A 67 6.61 5.33 -7.81
CA THR A 67 5.33 4.86 -7.23
C THR A 67 5.30 5.21 -5.76
N GLU A 68 4.19 5.77 -5.28
CA GLU A 68 3.98 6.09 -3.87
C GLU A 68 2.59 5.64 -3.40
N ILE A 69 2.46 5.28 -2.13
CA ILE A 69 1.14 5.01 -1.53
C ILE A 69 0.50 6.34 -1.18
N GLU A 70 -0.59 6.68 -1.85
CA GLU A 70 -1.39 7.87 -1.54
C GLU A 70 -2.36 7.60 -0.38
N GLU A 71 -2.92 6.39 -0.33
CA GLU A 71 -3.96 6.06 0.63
C GLU A 71 -4.01 4.56 0.92
N PHE A 72 -4.30 4.21 2.17
CA PHE A 72 -4.60 2.85 2.60
C PHE A 72 -5.90 2.86 3.41
N THR A 73 -6.82 1.96 3.09
CA THR A 73 -8.18 1.95 3.67
C THR A 73 -8.59 0.57 4.15
N PHE A 74 -9.33 0.55 5.25
CA PHE A 74 -10.12 -0.61 5.69
C PHE A 74 -11.59 -0.33 5.36
N ILE A 75 -12.23 -1.25 4.65
CA ILE A 75 -13.54 -1.04 4.02
C ILE A 75 -14.58 -1.77 4.87
N THR A 76 -15.50 -1.02 5.49
CA THR A 76 -16.55 -1.60 6.35
C THR A 76 -17.88 -1.79 5.63
N GLN A 77 -17.96 -1.42 4.35
CA GLN A 77 -19.19 -1.45 3.55
C GLN A 77 -19.79 -2.85 3.38
N LEU A 78 -19.01 -3.90 3.63
CA LEU A 78 -19.47 -5.30 3.60
C LEU A 78 -19.80 -5.87 4.99
N ALA A 79 -20.03 -5.01 5.99
CA ALA A 79 -20.48 -5.42 7.32
C ALA A 79 -21.66 -6.40 7.25
N GLY A 80 -21.55 -7.52 7.96
CA GLY A 80 -22.57 -8.58 7.99
C GLY A 80 -22.66 -9.47 6.75
N LEU A 81 -21.91 -9.16 5.67
CA LEU A 81 -21.91 -9.93 4.42
C LEU A 81 -20.72 -10.88 4.27
N THR A 82 -19.65 -10.62 5.01
CA THR A 82 -18.41 -11.42 5.05
C THR A 82 -17.79 -11.34 6.44
N ASP A 83 -16.95 -12.31 6.77
CA ASP A 83 -16.15 -12.38 8.00
C ASP A 83 -14.77 -11.74 7.86
N HIS A 84 -14.40 -11.28 6.65
CA HIS A 84 -13.17 -10.52 6.40
C HIS A 84 -13.45 -9.03 6.22
N ILE A 85 -12.47 -8.19 6.57
CA ILE A 85 -12.52 -6.74 6.30
C ILE A 85 -11.70 -6.48 5.04
N PRO A 86 -12.33 -6.09 3.92
CA PRO A 86 -11.59 -5.74 2.72
C PRO A 86 -10.63 -4.57 2.98
N VAL A 87 -9.46 -4.65 2.38
CA VAL A 87 -8.46 -3.58 2.40
C VAL A 87 -8.37 -2.93 1.02
N GLY A 88 -8.04 -1.66 0.96
CA GLY A 88 -7.83 -0.91 -0.28
C GLY A 88 -6.55 -0.10 -0.23
N MET A 89 -5.89 0.05 -1.37
CA MET A 89 -4.65 0.83 -1.50
C MET A 89 -4.69 1.66 -2.78
N ARG A 90 -4.42 2.96 -2.67
CA ARG A 90 -4.29 3.88 -3.80
C ARG A 90 -2.82 4.19 -4.03
N LEU A 91 -2.34 3.92 -5.26
CA LEU A 91 -0.96 4.13 -5.67
C LEU A 91 -0.89 5.31 -6.64
N GLY A 92 -0.12 6.33 -6.27
CA GLY A 92 0.26 7.42 -7.15
C GLY A 92 1.44 6.98 -8.01
N VAL A 93 1.33 7.17 -9.32
CA VAL A 93 2.41 6.83 -10.28
C VAL A 93 2.79 8.09 -11.04
N SER A 94 4.05 8.49 -10.94
CA SER A 94 4.62 9.64 -11.64
C SER A 94 5.77 9.20 -12.54
N VAL A 95 5.94 9.90 -13.67
CA VAL A 95 7.02 9.65 -14.63
C VAL A 95 8.03 10.78 -14.54
N ASN A 96 9.29 10.46 -14.24
CA ASN A 96 10.42 11.37 -14.30
C ASN A 96 10.77 11.61 -15.76
N THR A 97 10.37 12.75 -16.31
CA THR A 97 10.65 13.15 -17.69
C THR A 97 12.06 13.71 -17.90
N GLU A 98 12.84 13.88 -16.83
CA GLU A 98 14.19 14.45 -16.87
C GLU A 98 15.20 13.58 -17.64
N ASP A 99 14.95 12.27 -17.75
CA ASP A 99 15.78 11.33 -18.51
C ASP A 99 15.45 11.25 -20.02
N LEU A 100 14.41 11.95 -20.48
CA LEU A 100 14.02 11.95 -21.90
C LEU A 100 14.71 13.04 -22.73
N GLY A 101 15.53 13.90 -22.11
CA GLY A 101 16.16 15.06 -22.76
C GLY A 101 17.65 14.91 -23.15
N GLY A 102 18.27 13.76 -22.87
CA GLY A 102 19.72 13.58 -22.90
C GLY A 102 20.34 13.06 -24.20
N GLN A 103 19.82 13.37 -25.39
CA GLN A 103 20.52 13.11 -26.66
C GLN A 103 20.26 14.22 -27.69
N GLN A 104 20.74 15.45 -27.42
CA GLN A 104 21.07 16.36 -28.53
C GLN A 104 22.44 15.96 -29.07
N GLU A 105 22.44 15.32 -30.23
CA GLU A 105 23.63 15.03 -31.03
C GLU A 105 24.41 16.33 -31.28
N ASN A 106 25.59 16.44 -30.69
CA ASN A 106 26.62 17.37 -31.15
C ASN A 106 27.11 16.92 -32.53
N ARG A 107 26.41 17.30 -33.61
CA ARG A 107 26.99 17.30 -34.95
C ARG A 107 27.92 18.51 -35.09
N THR A 108 29.16 18.32 -34.65
CA THR A 108 30.28 19.15 -35.09
C THR A 108 30.44 18.99 -36.61
N HIS A 109 30.01 20.00 -37.37
CA HIS A 109 30.39 20.15 -38.77
C HIS A 109 31.89 20.50 -38.83
N SER A 110 32.74 19.50 -38.99
CA SER A 110 34.11 19.68 -39.46
C SER A 110 34.07 19.93 -40.98
N LEU A 111 34.12 21.21 -41.36
CA LEU A 111 34.45 21.63 -42.72
C LEU A 111 35.87 21.17 -43.04
N GLN A 112 35.99 20.08 -43.79
CA GLN A 112 37.23 19.68 -44.40
C GLN A 112 37.58 20.70 -45.51
N GLN A 113 38.59 21.52 -45.26
CA GLN A 113 39.13 22.43 -46.27
C GLN A 113 39.81 21.59 -47.37
N ASN A 114 39.33 21.75 -48.60
CA ASN A 114 39.96 21.19 -49.81
C ASN A 114 41.23 21.99 -50.14
N PRO A 115 42.40 21.36 -50.29
CA PRO A 115 43.65 22.05 -50.58
C PRO A 115 43.92 22.30 -52.08
N PHE A 116 42.90 22.28 -52.94
CA PHE A 116 43.08 22.51 -54.38
C PHE A 116 41.99 23.42 -54.95
N SER A 117 42.22 24.72 -54.87
CA SER A 117 41.71 25.69 -55.85
C SER A 117 42.80 26.72 -56.09
N THR A 118 43.17 26.85 -57.37
CA THR A 118 44.23 27.71 -57.93
C THR A 118 43.89 29.19 -57.81
#